data_AF-A0A9W4L2V6-F1
#
_entry.id   AF-A0A9W4L2V6-F1
#
_cell.length_a   1.000
_cell.length_b   1.000
_cell.length_c   1.000
_cell.angle_alpha   90.00
_cell.angle_beta   90.00
_cell.angle_gamma   90.00
#
_symmetry.space_group_name_H-M   'P 1'
#
loop_
_entity.id
_entity.type
_entity.pdbx_description
1 polymer ?
#
loop_
_entity_poly.entity_id
_entity_poly.type
_entity_poly.pdbx_seq_one_letter_code
_entity_poly.pdbx_strand_id
1 'polypeptide(L)'
;MGDDMEKHKTIQQMQAEVDQYIGQFKEGYFSPLAMLARMSEELGELAREVNHYHGEKPKKATEEENTIEAELGDMLFVLICFANSLGIDLQNSHDLVMEKFTTRDKDRWTRKEEKMEEEGKDE
;
A
#
# COMPACT_ATOMS: atom_id res chain seq x y z
N MET A 1 -26.66 -11.37 -18.69
CA MET A 1 -25.31 -10.76 -18.68
C MET A 1 -25.27 -9.87 -17.46
N GLY A 2 -24.77 -10.44 -16.35
CA GLY A 2 -24.53 -9.68 -15.14
C GLY A 2 -23.23 -8.91 -15.35
N ASP A 3 -23.29 -7.62 -15.13
CA ASP A 3 -22.14 -6.73 -15.09
C ASP A 3 -21.31 -7.14 -13.87
N ASP A 4 -20.25 -7.93 -14.09
CA ASP A 4 -19.19 -8.14 -13.08
C ASP A 4 -18.40 -6.82 -12.99
N MET A 5 -19.01 -5.80 -12.38
CA MET A 5 -18.27 -4.67 -11.84
C MET A 5 -17.28 -5.24 -10.85
N GLU A 6 -15.98 -5.13 -11.13
CA GLU A 6 -14.91 -5.36 -10.17
C GLU A 6 -15.28 -4.67 -8.85
N LYS A 7 -15.54 -5.47 -7.82
CA LYS A 7 -15.87 -4.93 -6.50
C LYS A 7 -14.59 -4.37 -5.89
N HIS A 8 -14.35 -3.08 -6.10
CA HIS A 8 -13.30 -2.36 -5.39
C HIS A 8 -13.58 -2.41 -3.88
N LYS A 9 -12.55 -2.75 -3.09
CA LYS A 9 -12.61 -2.73 -1.63
C LYS A 9 -12.17 -1.35 -1.12
N THR A 10 -12.90 -0.81 -0.14
CA THR A 10 -12.42 0.34 0.64
C THR A 10 -11.35 -0.11 1.64
N ILE A 11 -10.54 0.83 2.15
CA ILE A 11 -9.54 0.48 3.17
C ILE A 11 -10.18 -0.08 4.45
N GLN A 12 -11.37 0.39 4.83
CA GLN A 12 -12.11 -0.15 5.98
C GLN A 12 -12.58 -1.57 5.72
N GLN A 13 -13.01 -1.89 4.49
CA GLN A 13 -13.36 -3.26 4.13
C GLN A 13 -12.14 -4.18 4.19
N MET A 14 -10.97 -3.71 3.75
CA MET A 14 -9.72 -4.46 3.89
C MET A 14 -9.32 -4.66 5.36
N GLN A 15 -9.41 -3.62 6.20
CA GLN A 15 -9.15 -3.74 7.64
C GLN A 15 -10.09 -4.77 8.30
N ALA A 16 -11.39 -4.73 7.98
CA ALA A 16 -12.38 -5.66 8.51
C ALA A 16 -12.16 -7.10 8.03
N GLU A 17 -11.78 -7.29 6.77
CA GLU A 17 -11.47 -8.60 6.20
C GLU A 17 -10.25 -9.24 6.87
N VAL A 18 -9.18 -8.47 7.07
CA VAL A 18 -8.00 -8.95 7.79
C VAL A 18 -8.35 -9.26 9.24
N ASP A 19 -9.15 -8.43 9.90
CA ASP A 19 -9.57 -8.68 11.28
C ASP A 19 -10.41 -9.95 11.42
N GLN A 20 -11.35 -10.15 10.49
CA GLN A 20 -12.14 -11.37 10.43
C GLN A 20 -11.25 -12.61 10.20
N TYR A 21 -10.23 -12.50 9.34
CA TYR A 21 -9.29 -13.58 9.08
C TYR A 21 -8.45 -13.91 10.31
N ILE A 22 -7.79 -12.91 10.91
CA ILE A 22 -6.94 -13.09 12.08
C ILE A 22 -7.75 -13.56 13.30
N GLY A 23 -8.99 -13.09 13.46
CA GLY A 23 -9.90 -13.50 14.53
C GLY A 23 -10.29 -14.98 14.52
N GLN A 24 -9.98 -15.73 13.46
CA GLN A 24 -10.16 -17.19 13.41
C GLN A 24 -9.11 -17.95 14.23
N PHE A 25 -7.98 -17.31 14.53
CA PHE A 25 -6.86 -17.90 15.25
C PHE A 25 -6.90 -17.53 16.73
N LYS A 26 -6.51 -18.46 17.61
CA LYS A 26 -6.52 -18.22 19.07
C LYS A 26 -5.44 -17.25 19.51
N GLU A 27 -4.37 -17.18 18.74
CA GLU A 27 -3.20 -16.35 18.93
C GLU A 27 -3.51 -14.87 18.65
N GLY A 28 -4.44 -14.60 17.73
CA GLY A 28 -4.77 -13.24 17.28
C GLY A 28 -3.58 -12.53 16.64
N TYR A 29 -3.50 -11.21 16.84
CA TYR A 29 -2.37 -10.41 16.35
C TYR A 29 -1.10 -10.61 17.19
N PHE A 30 0.06 -10.52 16.54
CA PHE A 30 1.34 -10.45 17.25
C PHE A 30 1.51 -9.15 18.05
N SER A 31 2.46 -9.16 18.99
CA SER A 31 2.83 -7.96 19.75
C SER A 31 3.42 -6.89 18.82
N PRO A 32 3.39 -5.60 19.20
CA PRO A 32 3.87 -4.50 18.34
C PRO A 32 5.32 -4.67 17.85
N LEU A 33 6.21 -5.18 18.71
CA LEU A 33 7.61 -5.42 18.33
C LEU A 33 7.75 -6.58 17.34
N ALA A 34 6.97 -7.65 17.53
CA ALA A 34 6.95 -8.75 16.58
C ALA A 34 6.35 -8.33 15.24
N MET A 35 5.30 -7.50 15.25
CA MET A 35 4.70 -6.96 14.03
C MET A 35 5.66 -6.03 13.28
N LEU A 36 6.44 -5.21 14.00
CA LEU A 36 7.48 -4.37 13.38
C LEU A 36 8.61 -5.21 12.77
N ALA A 37 9.00 -6.31 13.41
CA ALA A 37 9.96 -7.24 12.87
C ALA A 37 9.44 -7.89 11.58
N ARG A 38 8.18 -8.34 11.57
CA ARG A 38 7.51 -8.86 10.36
C ARG A 38 7.47 -7.82 9.24
N MET A 39 7.12 -6.58 9.55
CA MET A 39 7.10 -5.51 8.55
C MET A 39 8.50 -5.25 7.95
N SER A 40 9.55 -5.41 8.75
CA SER A 40 10.94 -5.25 8.29
C SER A 40 11.39 -6.42 7.39
N GLU A 41 10.87 -7.62 7.64
CA GLU A 41 11.06 -8.81 6.79
C GLU A 41 10.45 -8.58 5.40
N GLU A 42 9.15 -8.24 5.34
CA GLU A 42 8.45 -7.99 4.07
C GLU A 42 9.09 -6.82 3.29
N LEU A 43 9.59 -5.78 3.98
CA LEU A 43 10.29 -4.67 3.33
C LEU A 43 11.60 -5.12 2.68
N GLY A 44 12.31 -6.07 3.30
CA GLY A 44 13.52 -6.66 2.75
C GLY A 44 13.24 -7.48 1.48
N GLU A 45 12.14 -8.21 1.47
CA GLU A 45 11.67 -9.01 0.33
C GLU A 45 11.29 -8.09 -0.85
N LEU A 46 10.48 -7.06 -0.58
CA LEU A 46 10.15 -6.03 -1.56
C LEU A 46 11.39 -5.35 -2.12
N ALA A 47 12.35 -4.98 -1.26
CA ALA A 47 13.60 -4.35 -1.69
C ALA A 47 14.43 -5.27 -2.59
N ARG A 48 14.46 -6.58 -2.29
CA ARG A 48 15.13 -7.58 -3.11
C ARG A 48 14.50 -7.65 -4.51
N GLU A 49 13.18 -7.74 -4.60
CA GLU A 49 12.50 -7.83 -5.90
C GLU A 49 12.63 -6.53 -6.69
N VAL A 50 12.47 -5.34 -6.07
CA VAL A 50 12.72 -4.06 -6.75
C VAL A 50 14.13 -4.01 -7.32
N ASN A 51 15.13 -4.48 -6.57
CA ASN A 51 16.52 -4.51 -7.05
C ASN A 51 16.73 -5.51 -8.19
N HIS A 52 15.95 -6.60 -8.26
CA HIS A 52 15.98 -7.53 -9.38
C HIS A 52 15.40 -6.95 -10.67
N TYR A 53 14.30 -6.18 -10.59
CA TYR A 53 13.63 -5.61 -11.76
C TYR A 53 14.21 -4.26 -12.21
N HIS A 54 14.71 -3.44 -11.28
CA HIS A 54 15.11 -2.06 -11.54
C HIS A 54 16.55 -1.73 -11.09
N GLY A 55 17.21 -2.66 -10.43
CA GLY A 55 18.57 -2.47 -9.92
C GLY A 55 19.64 -3.17 -10.76
N GLU A 56 20.83 -3.28 -10.18
CA GLU A 56 22.03 -3.79 -10.87
C GLU A 56 22.20 -5.30 -10.74
N LYS A 57 21.39 -5.95 -9.91
CA LYS A 57 21.54 -7.38 -9.60
C LYS A 57 20.47 -8.18 -10.36
N PRO A 58 20.83 -8.91 -11.42
CA PRO A 58 19.86 -9.76 -12.12
C PRO A 58 19.40 -10.92 -11.24
N LYS A 59 18.10 -11.23 -11.34
CA LYS A 59 17.47 -12.39 -10.68
C LYS A 59 18.11 -13.68 -11.17
N LYS A 60 18.43 -14.60 -10.25
CA LYS A 60 18.96 -15.90 -10.63
C LYS A 60 17.82 -16.83 -11.05
N ALA A 61 18.05 -17.71 -12.02
CA ALA A 61 17.07 -18.71 -12.44
C ALA A 61 16.67 -19.73 -11.34
N THR A 62 17.43 -19.76 -10.24
CA THR A 62 17.15 -20.61 -9.07
C THR A 62 16.33 -19.91 -7.98
N GLU A 63 16.08 -18.60 -8.10
CA GLU A 63 15.26 -17.84 -7.15
C GLU A 63 13.78 -17.98 -7.54
N GLU A 64 12.89 -18.09 -6.54
CA GLU A 64 11.45 -18.21 -6.79
C GLU A 64 10.90 -17.01 -7.56
N GLU A 65 9.89 -17.27 -8.39
CA GLU A 65 9.17 -16.22 -9.12
C GLU A 65 8.26 -15.40 -8.17
N ASN A 66 8.85 -14.46 -7.44
CA ASN A 66 8.12 -13.36 -6.82
C ASN A 66 8.07 -12.12 -7.71
N THR A 67 7.02 -11.33 -7.52
CA THR A 67 6.76 -10.08 -8.23
C THR A 67 6.71 -8.93 -7.24
N ILE A 68 7.04 -7.71 -7.69
CA ILE A 68 6.88 -6.50 -6.86
C ILE A 68 5.43 -6.37 -6.36
N GLU A 69 4.46 -6.79 -7.17
CA GLU A 69 3.04 -6.77 -6.80
C GLU A 69 2.74 -7.67 -5.59
N ALA A 70 3.26 -8.90 -5.58
CA ALA A 70 3.10 -9.81 -4.45
C ALA A 70 3.70 -9.22 -3.16
N GLU A 71 4.93 -8.73 -3.23
CA GLU A 71 5.64 -8.16 -2.07
C GLU A 71 4.97 -6.87 -1.56
N LEU A 72 4.39 -6.06 -2.45
CA LEU A 72 3.55 -4.92 -2.06
C LEU A 72 2.27 -5.38 -1.35
N GLY A 73 1.69 -6.51 -1.77
CA GLY A 73 0.55 -7.15 -1.12
C GLY A 73 0.88 -7.61 0.31
N ASP A 74 2.02 -8.26 0.51
CA ASP A 74 2.48 -8.71 1.82
C ASP A 74 2.77 -7.53 2.75
N MET A 75 3.44 -6.50 2.23
CA MET A 75 3.63 -5.24 2.95
C MET A 75 2.30 -4.59 3.37
N LEU A 76 1.31 -4.53 2.48
CA LEU A 76 -0.01 -3.99 2.79
C LEU A 76 -0.71 -4.83 3.86
N PHE A 77 -0.65 -6.15 3.76
CA PHE A 77 -1.25 -7.06 4.72
C PHE A 77 -0.67 -6.89 6.13
N VAL A 78 0.66 -6.86 6.25
CA VAL A 78 1.33 -6.66 7.55
C VAL A 78 1.05 -5.26 8.11
N LEU A 79 0.97 -4.23 7.27
CA LEU A 79 0.58 -2.89 7.69
C LEU A 79 -0.84 -2.86 8.25
N ILE A 80 -1.79 -3.52 7.59
CA ILE A 80 -3.17 -3.64 8.07
C ILE A 80 -3.22 -4.40 9.39
N CYS A 81 -2.52 -5.53 9.49
CA CYS A 81 -2.42 -6.29 10.75
C CYS A 81 -1.91 -5.40 11.89
N PHE A 82 -0.87 -4.60 11.62
CA PHE A 82 -0.30 -3.72 12.63
C PHE A 82 -1.29 -2.64 13.05
N ALA A 83 -1.93 -1.97 12.09
CA ALA A 83 -2.95 -0.96 12.37
C ALA A 83 -4.11 -1.52 13.19
N ASN A 84 -4.68 -2.65 12.77
CA ASN A 84 -5.78 -3.31 13.47
C ASN A 84 -5.39 -3.70 14.90
N SER A 85 -4.20 -4.28 15.11
CA SER A 85 -3.71 -4.67 16.44
C SER A 85 -3.58 -3.51 17.43
N LEU A 86 -3.46 -2.28 16.94
CA LEU A 86 -3.39 -1.06 17.74
C LEU A 86 -4.71 -0.26 17.76
N GLY A 87 -5.75 -0.73 17.06
CA GLY A 87 -7.01 -0.02 16.91
C GLY A 87 -6.89 1.28 16.07
N ILE A 88 -5.95 1.30 15.13
CA ILE A 88 -5.71 2.46 14.25
C ILE A 88 -6.60 2.35 13.00
N ASP A 89 -7.33 3.43 12.72
CA ASP A 89 -8.06 3.60 11.46
C ASP A 89 -7.10 4.11 10.37
N LEU A 90 -6.90 3.30 9.33
CA LEU A 90 -5.99 3.63 8.24
C LEU A 90 -6.53 4.73 7.33
N GLN A 91 -7.85 4.88 7.19
CA GLN A 91 -8.44 6.00 6.46
C GLN A 91 -8.13 7.32 7.16
N ASN A 92 -8.38 7.39 8.47
CA ASN A 92 -8.08 8.60 9.24
C ASN A 92 -6.57 8.90 9.20
N SER A 93 -5.72 7.87 9.28
CA SER A 93 -4.27 8.02 9.18
C SER A 93 -3.84 8.58 7.82
N HIS A 94 -4.45 8.11 6.73
CA HIS A 94 -4.25 8.65 5.39
C HIS A 94 -4.69 10.12 5.28
N ASP A 95 -5.89 10.44 5.79
CA ASP A 95 -6.47 11.77 5.68
C ASP A 95 -5.61 12.82 6.41
N LEU A 96 -5.06 12.48 7.59
CA LEU A 96 -4.11 13.32 8.32
C LEU A 96 -2.82 13.60 7.53
N VAL A 97 -2.30 12.60 6.82
CA VAL A 97 -1.11 12.76 5.97
C VAL A 97 -1.42 13.65 4.77
N MET A 98 -2.58 13.48 4.16
CA MET A 98 -3.00 14.28 3.01
C MET A 98 -3.32 15.73 3.39
N GLU A 99 -3.93 15.97 4.55
CA GLU A 99 -4.14 17.33 5.08
C GLU A 99 -2.80 18.05 5.26
N LYS A 100 -1.80 17.38 5.86
CA LYS A 100 -0.44 17.91 6.03
C LYS A 100 0.20 18.29 4.68
N PHE A 101 0.04 17.46 3.64
CA PHE A 101 0.61 17.77 2.32
C PHE A 101 -0.13 18.87 1.58
N THR A 102 -1.45 18.92 1.67
CA THR A 102 -2.29 19.88 0.95
C THR A 102 -2.34 21.26 1.59
N THR A 103 -2.08 21.37 2.89
CA THR A 103 -2.12 22.64 3.64
C THR A 103 -0.72 23.17 3.95
N ARG A 104 0.05 22.40 4.71
CA ARG A 104 1.34 22.83 5.28
C ARG A 104 2.46 22.79 4.25
N ASP A 105 2.51 21.74 3.44
CA ASP A 105 3.57 21.53 2.45
C ASP A 105 3.13 21.94 1.03
N LYS A 106 2.05 22.73 0.90
CA LYS A 106 1.37 23.04 -0.37
C LYS A 106 2.25 23.70 -1.44
N ASP A 107 3.25 24.46 -1.00
CA ASP A 107 4.20 25.21 -1.84
C ASP A 107 5.60 24.57 -1.85
N ARG A 108 5.74 23.37 -1.27
CA ARG A 108 7.03 22.67 -1.17
C ARG A 108 7.46 22.01 -2.49
N TRP A 109 6.51 21.74 -3.38
CA TRP A 109 6.73 21.01 -4.63
C TRP A 109 6.08 21.73 -5.81
N THR A 110 6.77 21.76 -6.95
CA THR A 110 6.27 22.36 -8.20
C THR A 110 5.07 21.56 -8.72
N ARG A 111 3.90 22.21 -8.80
CA ARG A 111 2.72 21.63 -9.42
C ARG A 111 2.92 21.53 -10.92
N LYS A 112 2.35 20.49 -11.55
CA LYS A 112 2.25 20.43 -13.01
C LYS A 112 1.46 21.65 -13.48
N GLU A 113 1.92 22.32 -14.52
CA GLU A 113 1.16 23.38 -15.16
C GLU A 113 -0.16 22.79 -15.68
N GLU A 114 -1.28 23.44 -15.37
CA GLU A 114 -2.56 23.11 -15.98
C GLU A 114 -2.40 23.41 -17.48
N LYS A 115 -2.41 22.36 -18.31
CA LYS A 115 -2.52 22.55 -19.75
C LYS A 115 -3.88 23.20 -20.00
N MET A 116 -3.90 24.51 -20.20
CA MET A 116 -5.05 25.17 -20.81
C MET A 116 -5.16 24.57 -22.21
N GLU A 117 -6.18 23.74 -22.43
CA GLU A 117 -6.57 23.35 -23.78
C GLU A 117 -6.99 24.66 -24.46
N GLU A 118 -6.13 25.16 -25.36
CA GLU A 118 -6.54 26.17 -26.32
C GLU A 118 -7.67 25.55 -27.15
N GLU A 119 -8.91 25.88 -26.78
CA GLU A 119 -10.05 25.74 -27.67
C GLU A 119 -9.72 26.55 -28.93
N GLY A 120 -9.25 25.84 -29.95
CA GLY A 120 -9.16 26.35 -31.31
C GLY A 120 -10.56 26.74 -31.80
N LYS A 121 -10.98 27.95 -31.45
CA LYS A 121 -11.75 28.79 -32.36
C LYS A 121 -10.73 29.37 -33.30
N ASP A 122 -10.74 28.90 -34.55
CA ASP A 122 -10.72 29.78 -35.71
C ASP A 122 -11.06 28.96 -36.97
N GLU A 123 -12.24 29.31 -37.50
CA GLU A 123 -12.68 29.38 -38.91
C GLU A 123 -12.83 28.10 -39.76
#